data_AF-A0A7S0HMQ3-F1
#
_entry.id   AF-A0A7S0HMQ3-F1
#
_cell.length_a   1.000
_cell.length_b   1.000
_cell.length_c   1.000
_cell.angle_alpha   90.00
_cell.angle_beta   90.00
_cell.angle_gamma   90.00
#
_symmetry.space_group_name_H-M   'P 1'
#
loop_
_entity.id
_entity.type
_entity.pdbx_description
1 polymer ?
#
loop_
_entity_poly.entity_id
_entity_poly.type
_entity_poly.pdbx_seq_one_letter_code
_entity_poly.pdbx_strand_id
1 'polypeptide(L)'
;LSFQAGFRAPAPTSVANSAAASRTPAAAMEATPEKLRFLTSEGTLKLREEFGTPFFVYDEATLKRQALKAMDFPHAFGLTVRFAMKALPNAAVLQLFDTLGLHIDASSGFEVRRAMAAGITADKISLSSQELSADLPDLLALGIKYNACSLRQLEAYGKACKGDRTDQLGVRFNPGLGSGGTGKTNVGGPASSFGIWHELMPQVQAIIKEYDLEPARVHTHIGSRPGPAGGGEGG
;
A
#
# COMPACT_ATOMS: atom_id res chain seq x y z
N LEU A 1 -22.13 1.64 -28.43
CA LEU A 1 -20.82 2.21 -28.87
C LEU A 1 -19.72 1.36 -28.26
N SER A 2 -19.26 0.38 -29.04
CA SER A 2 -18.25 -0.60 -28.65
C SER A 2 -16.88 0.05 -28.58
N PHE A 3 -16.10 -0.23 -27.53
CA PHE A 3 -14.68 0.12 -27.48
C PHE A 3 -13.86 -1.17 -27.42
N GLN A 4 -13.31 -1.56 -28.58
CA GLN A 4 -12.14 -2.42 -28.68
C GLN A 4 -10.91 -1.54 -28.55
N ALA A 5 -10.05 -1.81 -27.56
CA ALA A 5 -8.67 -1.33 -27.56
C ALA A 5 -7.77 -2.56 -27.42
N GLY A 6 -7.30 -3.07 -28.56
CA GLY A 6 -6.35 -4.18 -28.62
C GLY A 6 -4.94 -3.68 -28.33
N PHE A 7 -4.34 -4.15 -27.24
CA PHE A 7 -2.90 -4.12 -27.05
C PHE A 7 -2.36 -5.49 -27.44
N ARG A 8 -1.75 -5.59 -28.63
CA ARG A 8 -1.15 -6.82 -29.15
C ARG A 8 0.34 -6.81 -28.79
N ALA A 9 0.73 -7.61 -27.80
CA ALA A 9 2.14 -7.84 -27.51
C ALA A 9 2.83 -8.54 -28.70
N PRO A 10 4.10 -8.23 -29.02
CA PRO A 10 4.83 -8.90 -30.09
C PRO A 10 5.04 -10.38 -29.74
N ALA A 11 4.94 -11.24 -30.77
CA ALA A 11 5.10 -12.69 -30.64
C ALA A 11 6.51 -13.04 -30.12
N PRO A 12 6.65 -13.97 -29.16
CA PRO A 12 7.96 -14.42 -28.72
C PRO A 12 8.63 -15.24 -29.84
N THR A 13 9.83 -14.82 -30.22
CA THR A 13 10.76 -15.59 -31.07
C THR A 13 11.09 -16.90 -30.37
N SER A 14 10.84 -18.03 -31.02
CA SER A 14 11.10 -19.36 -30.46
C SER A 14 12.61 -19.60 -30.37
N VAL A 15 13.15 -19.65 -29.15
CA VAL A 15 14.40 -20.35 -28.88
C VAL A 15 14.02 -21.71 -28.33
N ALA A 16 14.13 -22.74 -29.17
CA ALA A 16 13.86 -24.11 -28.80
C ALA A 16 14.90 -24.56 -27.76
N ASN A 17 14.46 -24.83 -26.53
CA ASN A 17 15.28 -25.51 -25.54
C ASN A 17 14.82 -26.96 -25.46
N SER A 18 15.55 -27.84 -26.13
CA SER A 18 15.36 -29.30 -26.09
C SER A 18 15.93 -29.85 -24.77
N ALA A 19 15.05 -30.12 -23.81
CA ALA A 19 15.36 -31.01 -22.70
C ALA A 19 14.09 -31.79 -22.34
N ALA A 20 13.87 -32.90 -23.05
CA ALA A 20 12.86 -33.88 -22.70
C ALA A 20 13.30 -34.61 -21.42
N ALA A 21 12.93 -34.06 -20.26
CA ALA A 21 12.96 -34.79 -19.00
C ALA A 21 11.65 -35.56 -18.87
N SER A 22 11.70 -36.88 -19.04
CA SER A 22 10.59 -37.80 -18.81
C SER A 22 10.13 -37.68 -17.35
N ARG A 23 9.01 -36.98 -17.11
CA ARG A 23 8.33 -37.00 -15.82
C ARG A 23 7.38 -38.19 -15.81
N THR A 24 7.67 -39.16 -14.94
CA THR A 24 6.77 -40.25 -14.55
C THR A 24 5.39 -39.66 -14.20
N PRO A 25 4.27 -40.23 -14.66
CA PRO A 25 2.95 -39.73 -14.29
C PRO A 25 2.76 -39.96 -12.78
N ALA A 26 2.76 -38.88 -12.01
CA ALA A 26 2.35 -38.93 -10.63
C ALA A 26 0.91 -39.46 -10.60
N ALA A 27 0.68 -40.53 -9.83
CA ALA A 27 -0.64 -41.10 -9.62
C ALA A 27 -1.63 -39.97 -9.31
N ALA A 28 -2.74 -39.92 -10.06
CA ALA A 28 -3.81 -38.98 -9.83
C ALA A 28 -4.41 -39.24 -8.44
N MET A 29 -3.92 -38.53 -7.44
CA MET A 29 -4.68 -38.33 -6.21
C MET A 29 -5.98 -37.64 -6.65
N GLU A 30 -7.12 -38.32 -6.47
CA GLU A 30 -8.43 -37.67 -6.43
C GLU A 30 -8.44 -36.73 -5.22
N ALA A 31 -7.77 -35.58 -5.37
CA ALA A 31 -7.89 -34.49 -4.44
C ALA A 31 -9.27 -33.88 -4.68
N THR A 32 -10.15 -33.99 -3.69
CA THR A 32 -11.40 -33.24 -3.69
C THR A 32 -11.05 -31.77 -3.95
N PRO A 33 -11.51 -31.17 -5.06
CA PRO A 33 -11.10 -29.81 -5.39
C PRO A 33 -11.51 -28.88 -4.25
N GLU A 34 -10.58 -28.03 -3.83
CA GLU A 34 -10.86 -27.03 -2.79
C GLU A 34 -12.11 -26.24 -3.17
N LYS A 35 -13.04 -26.08 -2.21
CA LYS A 35 -14.22 -25.27 -2.42
C LYS A 35 -13.82 -23.79 -2.46
N LEU A 36 -13.56 -23.29 -3.66
CA LEU A 36 -13.20 -21.90 -3.88
C LEU A 36 -14.40 -20.98 -3.57
N ARG A 37 -14.11 -19.80 -3.01
CA ARG A 37 -15.16 -18.88 -2.51
C ARG A 37 -16.06 -18.32 -3.62
N PHE A 38 -15.47 -18.01 -4.77
CA PHE A 38 -16.15 -17.30 -5.87
C PHE A 38 -15.86 -17.91 -7.26
N LEU A 39 -15.00 -18.93 -7.34
CA LEU A 39 -14.69 -19.64 -8.57
C LEU A 39 -15.29 -21.03 -8.55
N THR A 40 -15.82 -21.47 -9.68
CA THR A 40 -16.20 -22.87 -9.89
C THR A 40 -15.00 -23.65 -10.43
N SER A 41 -14.95 -24.96 -10.20
CA SER A 41 -13.88 -25.81 -10.76
C SER A 41 -13.83 -25.70 -12.29
N GLU A 42 -14.99 -25.68 -12.95
CA GLU A 42 -15.08 -25.47 -14.40
C GLU A 42 -14.52 -24.10 -14.83
N GLY A 43 -14.86 -23.03 -14.11
CA GLY A 43 -14.33 -21.69 -14.37
C GLY A 43 -12.81 -21.63 -14.23
N THR A 44 -12.26 -22.28 -13.21
CA THR A 44 -10.81 -22.37 -13.00
C THR A 44 -10.11 -23.09 -14.14
N LEU A 45 -10.68 -24.18 -14.67
CA LEU A 45 -10.11 -24.92 -15.80
C LEU A 45 -10.11 -24.08 -17.09
N LYS A 46 -11.19 -23.33 -17.35
CA LYS A 46 -11.26 -22.40 -18.49
C LYS A 46 -10.19 -21.30 -18.38
N LEU A 47 -10.05 -20.69 -17.20
CA LEU A 47 -9.02 -19.67 -16.98
C LEU A 47 -7.60 -20.23 -17.14
N ARG A 48 -7.36 -21.47 -16.69
CA ARG A 48 -6.08 -22.17 -16.92
C ARG A 48 -5.79 -22.34 -18.41
N GLU A 49 -6.78 -22.71 -19.21
CA GLU A 49 -6.62 -22.89 -20.66
C GLU A 49 -6.37 -21.56 -21.37
N GLU A 50 -7.02 -20.48 -20.91
CA GLU A 50 -6.88 -19.14 -21.50
C GLU A 50 -5.57 -18.43 -21.09
N PHE A 51 -5.21 -18.48 -19.81
CA PHE A 51 -4.11 -17.68 -19.24
C PHE A 51 -2.86 -18.49 -18.87
N GLY A 52 -2.91 -19.83 -18.93
CA GLY A 52 -1.86 -20.70 -18.41
C GLY A 52 -1.76 -20.66 -16.89
N THR A 53 -0.71 -21.26 -16.32
CA THR A 53 -0.46 -21.26 -14.86
C THR A 53 1.00 -20.96 -14.53
N PRO A 54 1.30 -20.30 -13.39
CA PRO A 54 0.34 -19.82 -12.38
C PRO A 54 -0.33 -18.50 -12.78
N PHE A 55 -1.57 -18.30 -12.32
CA PHE A 55 -2.31 -17.04 -12.46
C PHE A 55 -2.96 -16.66 -11.13
N PHE A 56 -3.23 -15.37 -10.95
CA PHE A 56 -3.99 -14.84 -9.82
C PHE A 56 -5.37 -14.40 -10.30
N VAL A 57 -6.40 -14.72 -9.52
CA VAL A 57 -7.77 -14.23 -9.76
C VAL A 57 -8.19 -13.39 -8.57
N TYR A 58 -8.72 -12.20 -8.86
CA TYR A 58 -9.26 -11.28 -7.87
C TYR A 58 -10.77 -11.18 -8.03
N ASP A 59 -11.51 -11.31 -6.93
CA ASP A 59 -12.96 -11.08 -6.91
C ASP A 59 -13.25 -9.58 -6.76
N GLU A 60 -13.57 -8.93 -7.87
CA GLU A 60 -13.92 -7.51 -7.92
C GLU A 60 -15.10 -7.17 -6.99
N ALA A 61 -16.10 -8.05 -6.88
CA ALA A 61 -17.24 -7.81 -6.01
C ALA A 61 -16.82 -7.81 -4.54
N THR A 62 -15.90 -8.70 -4.14
CA THR A 62 -15.29 -8.66 -2.80
C THR A 62 -14.50 -7.37 -2.59
N LEU A 63 -13.65 -6.98 -3.54
CA LEU A 63 -12.86 -5.73 -3.45
C LEU A 63 -13.77 -4.50 -3.26
N LYS A 64 -14.84 -4.38 -4.06
CA LYS A 64 -15.85 -3.32 -3.93
C LYS A 64 -16.51 -3.31 -2.56
N ARG A 65 -16.98 -4.47 -2.07
CA ARG A 65 -17.61 -4.56 -0.75
C ARG A 65 -16.69 -4.12 0.38
N GLN A 66 -15.41 -4.51 0.35
CA GLN A 66 -14.46 -4.11 1.39
C GLN A 66 -14.10 -2.63 1.32
N ALA A 67 -13.95 -2.08 0.11
CA ALA A 67 -13.71 -0.66 -0.10
C ALA A 67 -14.88 0.18 0.45
N LEU A 68 -16.12 -0.16 0.08
CA LEU A 68 -17.32 0.54 0.57
C LEU A 68 -17.46 0.42 2.09
N LYS A 69 -17.20 -0.76 2.66
CA LYS A 69 -17.21 -0.95 4.12
C LYS A 69 -16.19 -0.06 4.83
N ALA A 70 -15.00 0.13 4.25
CA ALA A 70 -13.99 1.02 4.82
C ALA A 70 -14.41 2.50 4.72
N MET A 71 -15.02 2.89 3.60
CA MET A 71 -15.55 4.25 3.40
C MET A 71 -16.70 4.60 4.34
N ASP A 72 -17.51 3.61 4.72
CA ASP A 72 -18.65 3.75 5.64
C ASP A 72 -18.24 3.74 7.13
N PHE A 73 -16.93 3.69 7.43
CA PHE A 73 -16.47 3.71 8.83
C PHE A 73 -16.95 4.99 9.53
N PRO A 74 -17.64 4.91 10.68
CA PRO A 74 -18.21 6.09 11.35
C PRO A 74 -17.13 7.12 11.69
N HIS A 75 -17.36 8.38 11.31
CA HIS A 75 -16.41 9.46 11.52
C HIS A 75 -17.14 10.78 11.80
N ALA A 76 -16.79 11.45 12.89
CA ALA A 76 -17.39 12.74 13.27
C ALA A 76 -16.71 13.94 12.59
N PHE A 77 -15.47 13.77 12.09
CA PHE A 77 -14.60 14.86 11.65
C PHE A 77 -14.06 14.65 10.22
N GLY A 78 -14.80 13.92 9.39
CA GLY A 78 -14.35 13.49 8.06
C GLY A 78 -13.46 12.24 8.07
N LEU A 79 -13.39 11.56 6.94
CA LEU A 79 -12.58 10.37 6.74
C LEU A 79 -11.95 10.39 5.36
N THR A 80 -10.65 10.13 5.28
CA THR A 80 -9.97 9.82 4.03
C THR A 80 -9.40 8.41 4.13
N VAL A 81 -10.07 7.46 3.48
CA VAL A 81 -9.57 6.08 3.43
C VAL A 81 -8.44 6.01 2.42
N ARG A 82 -7.29 5.47 2.85
CA ARG A 82 -6.13 5.24 1.98
C ARG A 82 -5.84 3.74 1.88
N PHE A 83 -5.83 3.22 0.66
CA PHE A 83 -5.40 1.85 0.40
C PHE A 83 -3.87 1.76 0.48
N ALA A 84 -3.37 0.88 1.33
CA ALA A 84 -1.94 0.57 1.43
C ALA A 84 -1.50 -0.23 0.19
N MET A 85 -0.93 0.46 -0.79
CA MET A 85 -0.68 -0.06 -2.14
C MET A 85 0.19 -1.32 -2.17
N LYS A 86 1.15 -1.42 -1.24
CA LYS A 86 2.02 -2.59 -1.07
C LYS A 86 1.27 -3.92 -0.92
N ALA A 87 -0.01 -3.89 -0.56
CA ALA A 87 -0.83 -5.09 -0.45
C ALA A 87 -1.22 -5.67 -1.83
N LEU A 88 -1.51 -4.81 -2.83
CA LEU A 88 -1.89 -5.24 -4.17
C LEU A 88 -1.71 -4.08 -5.20
N PRO A 89 -0.51 -3.92 -5.78
CA PRO A 89 -0.18 -2.79 -6.67
C PRO A 89 -0.62 -3.04 -8.14
N ASN A 90 -1.75 -3.72 -8.34
CA ASN A 90 -2.30 -4.00 -9.67
C ASN A 90 -3.08 -2.77 -10.20
N ALA A 91 -2.77 -2.30 -11.41
CA ALA A 91 -3.33 -1.06 -11.96
C ALA A 91 -4.88 -1.05 -12.00
N ALA A 92 -5.52 -2.16 -12.38
CA ALA A 92 -6.98 -2.24 -12.45
C ALA A 92 -7.61 -2.17 -11.04
N VAL A 93 -6.96 -2.75 -10.03
CA VAL A 93 -7.41 -2.65 -8.63
C VAL A 93 -7.24 -1.23 -8.08
N LEU A 94 -6.12 -0.58 -8.41
CA LEU A 94 -5.88 0.81 -8.02
C LEU A 94 -6.92 1.76 -8.64
N GLN A 95 -7.21 1.59 -9.93
CA GLN A 95 -8.27 2.33 -10.63
C GLN A 95 -9.63 2.08 -10.00
N LEU A 96 -9.98 0.82 -9.74
CA LEU A 96 -11.22 0.46 -9.07
C LEU A 96 -11.36 1.19 -7.73
N PHE A 97 -10.33 1.15 -6.88
CA PHE A 97 -10.38 1.82 -5.58
C PHE A 97 -10.47 3.35 -5.69
N ASP A 98 -9.77 3.96 -6.65
CA ASP A 98 -9.91 5.40 -6.93
C ASP A 98 -11.33 5.77 -7.38
N THR A 99 -11.97 4.96 -8.23
CA THR A 99 -13.38 5.19 -8.65
C THR A 99 -14.38 5.05 -7.51
N LEU A 100 -14.03 4.30 -6.46
CA LEU A 100 -14.83 4.15 -5.23
C LEU A 100 -14.51 5.21 -4.17
N GLY A 101 -13.59 6.15 -4.47
CA GLY A 101 -13.23 7.26 -3.59
C GLY A 101 -12.08 6.98 -2.62
N LEU A 102 -11.40 5.84 -2.72
CA LEU A 102 -10.23 5.56 -1.89
C LEU A 102 -9.02 6.31 -2.44
N HIS A 103 -8.23 6.85 -1.52
CA HIS A 103 -6.92 7.43 -1.79
C HIS A 103 -5.83 6.34 -1.68
N ILE A 104 -4.58 6.68 -1.98
CA ILE A 104 -3.46 5.73 -1.90
C ILE A 104 -2.48 6.12 -0.79
N ASP A 105 -2.00 5.11 -0.07
CA ASP A 105 -0.79 5.18 0.74
C ASP A 105 0.31 4.34 0.07
N ALA A 106 1.34 5.03 -0.41
CA ALA A 106 2.50 4.49 -1.09
C ALA A 106 3.68 4.38 -0.11
N SER A 107 4.42 3.28 -0.21
CA SER A 107 5.57 2.97 0.65
C SER A 107 6.92 3.24 0.00
N SER A 108 6.94 3.74 -1.25
CA SER A 108 8.15 4.18 -1.96
C SER A 108 7.81 5.16 -3.09
N GLY A 109 8.81 5.90 -3.58
CA GLY A 109 8.66 6.75 -4.77
C GLY A 109 8.31 5.97 -6.04
N PHE A 110 8.65 4.68 -6.12
CA PHE A 110 8.24 3.81 -7.23
C PHE A 110 6.75 3.50 -7.19
N GLU A 111 6.18 3.30 -5.99
CA GLU A 111 4.75 3.10 -5.82
C GLU A 111 3.95 4.36 -6.15
N VAL A 112 4.46 5.55 -5.79
CA VAL A 112 3.85 6.83 -6.21
C VAL A 112 3.72 6.88 -7.74
N ARG A 113 4.82 6.63 -8.46
CA ARG A 113 4.81 6.64 -9.94
C ARG A 113 3.89 5.58 -10.53
N ARG A 114 3.85 4.38 -9.93
CA ARG A 114 2.96 3.31 -10.38
C ARG A 114 1.49 3.69 -10.19
N ALA A 115 1.13 4.33 -9.08
CA ALA A 115 -0.23 4.84 -8.86
C ALA A 115 -0.59 5.93 -9.87
N MET A 116 0.33 6.86 -10.14
CA MET A 116 0.13 7.89 -11.17
C MET A 116 0.00 7.30 -12.58
N ALA A 117 0.81 6.29 -12.92
CA ALA A 117 0.70 5.58 -14.19
C ALA A 117 -0.61 4.80 -14.33
N ALA A 118 -1.26 4.44 -13.22
CA ALA A 118 -2.61 3.89 -13.21
C ALA A 118 -3.71 4.95 -13.36
N GLY A 119 -3.37 6.24 -13.40
CA GLY A 119 -4.30 7.36 -13.57
C GLY A 119 -4.73 8.06 -12.28
N ILE A 120 -4.11 7.72 -11.14
CA ILE A 120 -4.44 8.36 -9.86
C ILE A 120 -3.71 9.70 -9.75
N THR A 121 -4.43 10.76 -9.40
CA THR A 121 -3.87 12.10 -9.24
C THR A 121 -3.01 12.21 -7.98
N ALA A 122 -1.95 13.03 -8.04
CA ALA A 122 -0.94 13.11 -6.98
C ALA A 122 -1.51 13.54 -5.62
N ASP A 123 -2.52 14.42 -5.59
CA ASP A 123 -3.17 14.92 -4.37
C ASP A 123 -3.90 13.82 -3.57
N LYS A 124 -4.23 12.71 -4.23
CA LYS A 124 -4.79 11.49 -3.62
C LYS A 124 -3.73 10.53 -3.10
N ILE A 125 -2.46 10.74 -3.40
CA ILE A 125 -1.35 9.85 -2.99
C ILE A 125 -0.66 10.43 -1.75
N SER A 126 -0.42 9.58 -0.76
CA SER A 126 0.44 9.88 0.39
C SER A 126 1.65 8.96 0.36
N LEU A 127 2.86 9.50 0.51
CA LEU A 127 4.08 8.71 0.64
C LEU A 127 4.46 8.56 2.12
N SER A 128 4.44 7.32 2.59
CA SER A 128 4.79 6.91 3.97
C SER A 128 5.88 5.84 3.91
N SER A 129 7.15 6.28 3.83
CA SER A 129 8.31 5.40 3.64
C SER A 129 9.35 5.59 4.75
N GLN A 130 10.05 4.52 5.14
CA GLN A 130 11.28 4.65 5.94
C GLN A 130 12.49 5.09 5.10
N GLU A 131 12.45 4.79 3.81
CA GLU A 131 13.47 5.19 2.85
C GLU A 131 13.18 6.61 2.35
N LEU A 132 14.22 7.44 2.28
CA LEU A 132 14.14 8.78 1.71
C LEU A 132 14.37 8.70 0.20
N SER A 133 13.28 8.81 -0.56
CA SER A 133 13.32 8.76 -2.02
C SER A 133 14.35 9.77 -2.56
N ALA A 134 15.23 9.32 -3.44
CA ALA A 134 16.28 10.16 -4.04
C ALA A 134 15.73 11.37 -4.82
N ASP A 135 14.50 11.24 -5.31
CA ASP A 135 13.76 12.21 -6.12
C ASP A 135 12.61 12.87 -5.35
N LEU A 136 12.73 12.94 -4.02
CA LEU A 136 11.71 13.54 -3.15
C LEU A 136 11.25 14.93 -3.65
N PRO A 137 12.12 15.89 -4.03
CA PRO A 137 11.67 17.20 -4.50
C PRO A 137 10.73 17.13 -5.71
N ASP A 138 11.01 16.25 -6.66
CA ASP A 138 10.17 16.06 -7.86
C ASP A 138 8.81 15.48 -7.48
N LEU A 139 8.80 14.48 -6.59
CA LEU A 139 7.56 13.89 -6.08
C LEU A 139 6.70 14.92 -5.34
N LEU A 140 7.32 15.76 -4.51
CA LEU A 140 6.63 16.83 -3.79
C LEU A 140 6.08 17.89 -4.75
N ALA A 141 6.83 18.25 -5.80
CA ALA A 141 6.38 19.19 -6.82
C ALA A 141 5.09 18.73 -7.53
N LEU A 142 4.92 17.41 -7.72
CA LEU A 142 3.69 16.81 -8.25
C LEU A 142 2.47 17.00 -7.35
N GLY A 143 2.65 17.35 -6.07
CA GLY A 143 1.55 17.61 -5.13
C GLY A 143 1.13 16.40 -4.29
N ILE A 144 2.02 15.41 -4.10
CA ILE A 144 1.74 14.31 -3.18
C ILE A 144 1.71 14.81 -1.74
N LYS A 145 0.95 14.10 -0.91
CA LYS A 145 1.09 14.19 0.54
C LYS A 145 2.32 13.38 0.98
N TYR A 146 3.02 13.85 2.00
CA TYR A 146 4.21 13.19 2.53
C TYR A 146 4.10 13.01 4.04
N ASN A 147 4.49 11.83 4.54
CA ASN A 147 4.63 11.58 5.98
C ASN A 147 6.12 11.36 6.29
N ALA A 148 6.76 12.36 6.90
CA ALA A 148 8.14 12.25 7.36
C ALA A 148 8.22 11.23 8.51
N CYS A 149 8.99 10.15 8.31
CA CYS A 149 9.12 9.05 9.27
C CYS A 149 10.43 9.08 10.07
N SER A 150 11.26 10.10 9.86
CA SER A 150 12.52 10.35 10.56
C SER A 150 12.86 11.84 10.56
N LEU A 151 13.71 12.28 11.49
CA LEU A 151 14.22 13.66 11.51
C LEU A 151 14.92 14.03 10.19
N ARG A 152 15.71 13.11 9.63
CA ARG A 152 16.36 13.28 8.32
C ARG A 152 15.35 13.54 7.20
N GLN A 153 14.24 12.83 7.18
CA GLN A 153 13.19 13.03 6.18
C GLN A 153 12.45 14.35 6.38
N LEU A 154 12.25 14.78 7.62
CA LEU A 154 11.64 16.07 7.93
C LEU A 154 12.55 17.22 7.48
N GLU A 155 13.85 17.16 7.75
CA GLU A 155 14.83 18.12 7.24
C GLU A 155 14.90 18.12 5.71
N ALA A 156 14.86 16.95 5.07
CA ALA A 156 14.87 16.85 3.61
C ALA A 156 13.63 17.51 3.00
N TYR A 157 12.46 17.33 3.62
CA TYR A 157 11.24 18.03 3.23
C TYR A 157 11.39 19.54 3.40
N GLY A 158 11.87 19.99 4.57
CA GLY A 158 12.11 21.41 4.85
C GLY A 158 13.04 22.06 3.84
N LYS A 159 14.13 21.39 3.46
CA LYS A 159 15.07 21.85 2.43
C LYS A 159 14.44 21.94 1.04
N ALA A 160 13.56 21.00 0.70
CA ALA A 160 12.89 20.95 -0.60
C ALA A 160 11.79 22.00 -0.75
N CYS A 161 11.03 22.27 0.32
CA CYS A 161 9.85 23.13 0.26
C CYS A 161 10.06 24.54 0.83
N LYS A 162 10.98 24.75 1.78
CA LYS A 162 11.31 26.05 2.40
C LYS A 162 10.09 26.90 2.80
N GLY A 163 9.12 26.29 3.51
CA GLY A 163 7.89 26.96 3.95
C GLY A 163 6.70 26.86 2.98
N ASP A 164 6.90 26.33 1.77
CA ASP A 164 5.79 26.01 0.87
C ASP A 164 5.18 24.62 1.18
N ARG A 165 3.94 24.39 0.74
CA ARG A 165 3.26 23.08 0.81
C ARG A 165 3.25 22.44 2.20
N THR A 166 3.20 23.26 3.25
CA THR A 166 3.22 22.78 4.64
C THR A 166 2.00 21.92 4.97
N ASP A 167 0.86 22.22 4.36
CA ASP A 167 -0.38 21.45 4.41
C ASP A 167 -0.27 20.01 3.84
N GLN A 168 0.73 19.76 2.99
CA GLN A 168 1.03 18.45 2.42
C GLN A 168 1.95 17.61 3.31
N LEU A 169 2.45 18.15 4.43
CA LEU A 169 3.33 17.45 5.36
C LEU A 169 2.55 16.80 6.51
N GLY A 170 2.92 15.56 6.83
CA GLY A 170 2.64 14.91 8.09
C GLY A 170 3.92 14.42 8.76
N VAL A 171 3.88 14.26 10.08
CA VAL A 171 4.99 13.68 10.86
C VAL A 171 4.52 12.38 11.47
N ARG A 172 5.27 11.30 11.23
CA ARG A 172 4.99 9.99 11.82
C ARG A 172 5.68 9.86 13.16
N PHE A 173 4.90 9.70 14.23
CA PHE A 173 5.42 9.42 15.56
C PHE A 173 5.30 7.95 15.91
N ASN A 174 6.29 7.46 16.66
CA ASN A 174 6.21 6.19 17.36
C ASN A 174 5.60 6.44 18.75
N PRO A 175 4.42 5.86 19.05
CA PRO A 175 3.74 6.10 20.32
C PRO A 175 4.37 5.31 21.50
N GLY A 176 5.45 4.57 21.30
CA GLY A 176 6.12 3.77 22.35
C GLY A 176 5.37 2.50 22.76
N LEU A 177 4.13 2.33 22.29
CA LEU A 177 3.30 1.15 22.46
C LEU A 177 2.91 0.63 21.08
N GLY A 178 2.94 -0.68 20.86
CA GLY A 178 2.47 -1.25 19.61
C GLY A 178 1.73 -2.56 19.83
N SER A 179 0.91 -2.91 18.83
CA SER A 179 0.06 -4.09 18.83
C SER A 179 0.52 -5.03 17.72
N GLY A 180 0.95 -6.23 18.10
CA GLY A 180 1.40 -7.26 17.16
C GLY A 180 1.48 -8.59 17.87
N GLY A 181 1.06 -9.67 17.20
CA GLY A 181 1.10 -11.02 17.77
C GLY A 181 2.51 -11.60 17.96
N THR A 182 3.54 -10.92 17.44
CA THR A 182 4.96 -11.29 17.57
C THR A 182 5.85 -10.03 17.59
N GLY A 183 7.09 -10.12 18.10
CA GLY A 183 8.05 -9.00 18.10
C GLY A 183 8.35 -8.39 16.72
N LYS A 184 8.16 -9.13 15.61
CA LYS A 184 8.32 -8.64 14.22
C LYS A 184 7.08 -7.92 13.67
N THR A 185 5.92 -8.14 14.27
CA THR A 185 4.65 -7.47 13.88
C THR A 185 4.31 -6.32 14.80
N ASN A 186 5.08 -6.15 15.89
CA ASN A 186 5.04 -4.98 16.74
C ASN A 186 5.82 -3.83 16.08
N VAL A 187 5.09 -2.92 15.47
CA VAL A 187 5.64 -1.70 14.82
C VAL A 187 5.67 -0.50 15.77
N GLY A 188 5.37 -0.70 17.06
CA GLY A 188 5.60 0.26 18.15
C GLY A 188 6.48 -0.35 19.25
N GLY A 189 6.94 0.46 20.20
CA GLY A 189 7.81 0.00 21.30
C GLY A 189 9.31 0.00 21.01
N PRO A 190 10.17 -0.24 22.02
CA PRO A 190 11.60 0.15 22.03
C PRO A 190 12.45 -0.40 20.88
N ALA A 191 12.01 -1.52 20.28
CA ALA A 191 12.70 -2.16 19.15
C ALA A 191 12.18 -1.73 17.78
N SER A 192 11.16 -0.87 17.71
CA SER A 192 10.59 -0.42 16.44
C SER A 192 11.47 0.62 15.77
N SER A 193 11.81 0.35 14.50
CA SER A 193 12.53 1.27 13.62
C SER A 193 11.62 2.26 12.89
N PHE A 194 10.32 2.30 13.23
CA PHE A 194 9.32 3.09 12.54
C PHE A 194 8.94 4.37 13.29
N GLY A 195 8.90 5.48 12.56
CA GLY A 195 8.49 6.79 13.09
C GLY A 195 9.55 7.46 13.96
N ILE A 196 9.28 8.73 14.29
CA ILE A 196 10.08 9.53 15.21
C ILE A 196 9.62 9.23 16.64
N TRP A 197 10.55 8.88 17.51
CA TRP A 197 10.30 8.71 18.93
C TRP A 197 9.74 10.01 19.54
N HIS A 198 8.68 9.90 20.33
CA HIS A 198 8.01 11.09 20.89
C HIS A 198 8.94 11.93 21.78
N GLU A 199 9.96 11.32 22.38
CA GLU A 199 11.03 12.00 23.12
C GLU A 199 11.86 12.95 22.25
N LEU A 200 11.89 12.72 20.93
CA LEU A 200 12.57 13.57 19.96
C LEU A 200 11.71 14.77 19.49
N MET A 201 10.57 15.01 20.14
CA MET A 201 9.70 16.17 19.85
C MET A 201 10.46 17.50 19.85
N PRO A 202 11.42 17.78 20.76
CA PRO A 202 12.19 19.02 20.70
C PRO A 202 12.99 19.18 19.39
N GLN A 203 13.56 18.10 18.84
CA GLN A 203 14.23 18.17 17.53
C GLN A 203 13.23 18.36 16.38
N VAL A 204 12.06 17.73 16.43
CA VAL A 204 11.00 17.96 15.45
C VAL A 204 10.58 19.43 15.44
N GLN A 205 10.35 20.03 16.61
CA GLN A 205 9.99 21.45 16.74
C GLN A 205 11.10 22.38 16.24
N ALA A 206 12.37 22.04 16.50
CA ALA A 206 13.50 22.80 15.99
C ALA A 206 13.54 22.82 14.46
N ILE A 207 13.38 21.66 13.80
CA ILE A 207 13.36 21.57 12.33
C ILE A 207 12.14 22.30 11.75
N ILE A 208 10.97 22.14 12.36
CA ILE A 208 9.74 22.84 11.95
C ILE A 208 9.97 24.36 11.95
N LYS A 209 10.58 24.89 13.02
CA LYS A 209 10.90 26.32 13.12
C LYS A 209 11.98 26.76 12.14
N GLU A 210 13.01 25.95 11.92
CA GLU A 210 14.12 26.26 11.01
C GLU A 210 13.66 26.43 9.56
N TYR A 211 12.72 25.58 9.11
CA TYR A 211 12.24 25.55 7.73
C TYR A 211 10.84 26.16 7.53
N ASP A 212 10.31 26.86 8.55
CA ASP A 212 9.00 27.50 8.56
C ASP A 212 7.86 26.54 8.14
N LEU A 213 7.85 25.35 8.74
CA LEU A 213 6.89 24.30 8.41
C LEU A 213 5.63 24.39 9.28
N GLU A 214 4.49 23.99 8.71
CA GLU A 214 3.23 23.82 9.43
C GLU A 214 2.62 22.43 9.11
N PRO A 215 3.12 21.34 9.72
CA PRO A 215 2.60 20.01 9.41
C PRO A 215 1.11 19.88 9.72
N ALA A 216 0.30 19.58 8.70
CA ALA A 216 -1.16 19.44 8.85
C ALA A 216 -1.60 18.08 9.42
N ARG A 217 -0.69 17.11 9.55
CA ARG A 217 -1.05 15.73 9.96
C ARG A 217 -0.08 15.13 10.96
N VAL A 218 -0.65 14.40 11.92
CA VAL A 218 0.07 13.43 12.75
C VAL A 218 -0.23 12.04 12.22
N HIS A 219 0.81 11.25 11.97
CA HIS A 219 0.68 9.89 11.49
C HIS A 219 1.16 8.89 12.55
N THR A 220 0.40 7.82 12.76
CA THR A 220 0.82 6.69 13.60
C THR A 220 0.39 5.38 12.95
N HIS A 221 1.18 4.34 13.17
CA HIS A 221 0.85 2.99 12.74
C HIS A 221 1.11 2.06 13.92
N ILE A 222 0.07 1.38 14.38
CA ILE A 222 0.09 0.62 15.64
C ILE A 222 0.20 -0.90 15.43
N GLY A 223 0.16 -1.41 14.19
CA GLY A 223 0.27 -2.85 13.92
C GLY A 223 -0.32 -3.28 12.58
N SER A 224 0.07 -4.47 12.11
CA SER A 224 -0.44 -5.10 10.89
C SER A 224 -1.53 -6.15 11.15
N ARG A 225 -1.84 -6.41 12.43
CA ARG A 225 -2.97 -7.23 12.88
C ARG A 225 -3.23 -6.91 14.36
N PRO A 226 -4.15 -5.99 14.67
CA PRO A 226 -4.60 -5.84 16.04
C PRO A 226 -5.15 -7.20 16.49
N GLY A 227 -4.59 -7.78 17.55
CA GLY A 227 -5.31 -8.81 18.30
C GLY A 227 -6.58 -8.19 18.88
N PRO A 228 -7.53 -8.98 19.41
CA PRO A 228 -8.56 -8.40 20.27
C PRO A 228 -7.84 -7.52 21.30
N ALA A 229 -8.26 -6.25 21.40
CA ALA A 229 -7.77 -5.37 22.45
C ALA A 229 -7.93 -6.14 23.76
N GLY A 230 -6.84 -6.32 24.51
CA GLY A 230 -6.83 -7.12 25.71
C GLY A 230 -7.94 -6.67 26.65
N GLY A 231 -9.06 -7.39 26.62
CA GLY A 231 -9.98 -7.44 27.73
C GLY A 231 -9.21 -8.14 28.83
N GLY A 232 -8.66 -7.37 29.76
CA GLY A 232 -8.33 -7.91 31.06
C GLY A 232 -9.63 -8.43 31.65
N GLU A 233 -9.85 -9.74 31.54
CA GLU A 233 -10.70 -10.42 32.50
C GLU A 233 -9.95 -10.37 33.83
N GLY A 234 -10.27 -9.34 34.62
CA GLY A 234 -10.00 -9.38 36.05
C GLY A 234 -10.93 -10.39 36.68
N GLY A 235 -10.37 -11.55 37.04
CA GLY A 235 -10.87 -12.43 38.09
C GLY A 235 -10.03 -12.25 39.34
#